data_AF-A5GFZ4-F1
#
_entry.id   AF-A5GFZ4-F1
#
_cell.length_a   1.000
_cell.length_b   1.000
_cell.length_c   1.000
_cell.angle_alpha   90.00
_cell.angle_beta   90.00
_cell.angle_gamma   90.00
#
_symmetry.space_group_name_H-M   'P 1'
#
loop_
_entity.id
_entity.type
_entity.pdbx_description
1 polymer ?
#
loop_
_entity_poly.entity_id
_entity_poly.type
_entity_poly.pdbx_seq_one_letter_code
_entity_poly.pdbx_strand_id
1 'polypeptide(L)'
;QLVKIYGSDKILLRPREKKLGLGTAYIHGMKHATGNYIIIMDADLSHHPKFIPEFIRKQKEGNFDIVSGTRYKGNGGVYGWDLKRKIIRLYRKEVLQKLIEKCVSKGYVFQMEMIVRARQLNYTIGEVPISFVDRVYGESKLGGNEIVSFLKGLLTLFATT
;
A
#
# COMPACT_ATOMS: atom_id res chain seq x y z
N GLN A 1 20.03 8.81 -8.98
CA GLN A 1 20.88 9.17 -7.82
C GLN A 1 21.05 7.99 -6.87
N LEU A 2 19.98 7.38 -6.35
CA LEU A 2 20.07 6.23 -5.43
C LEU A 2 20.75 4.98 -6.03
N VAL A 3 20.46 4.62 -7.29
CA VAL A 3 21.13 3.49 -7.97
C VAL A 3 22.66 3.67 -8.01
N LYS A 4 23.15 4.91 -8.17
CA LYS A 4 24.58 5.21 -8.16
C LYS A 4 25.22 5.01 -6.77
N ILE A 5 24.45 5.20 -5.70
CA ILE A 5 24.92 5.13 -4.31
C ILE A 5 24.88 3.68 -3.81
N TYR A 6 23.76 2.97 -4.06
CA TYR A 6 23.49 1.67 -3.46
C TYR A 6 23.72 0.48 -4.40
N GLY A 7 24.01 0.73 -5.69
CA GLY A 7 24.18 -0.31 -6.70
C GLY A 7 22.87 -0.76 -7.33
N SER A 8 22.97 -1.32 -8.54
CA SER A 8 21.85 -1.88 -9.32
C SER A 8 21.41 -3.27 -8.82
N ASP A 9 22.20 -3.90 -7.97
CA ASP A 9 21.87 -5.13 -7.24
C ASP A 9 20.82 -4.89 -6.15
N LYS A 10 20.86 -3.72 -5.49
CA LYS A 10 19.90 -3.34 -4.44
C LYS A 10 18.74 -2.50 -4.96
N ILE A 11 19.00 -1.62 -5.92
CA ILE A 11 18.00 -0.70 -6.46
C ILE A 11 17.75 -1.02 -7.93
N LEU A 12 16.64 -1.71 -8.19
CA LEU A 12 16.17 -2.00 -9.54
C LEU A 12 15.18 -0.92 -10.01
N LEU A 13 15.63 -0.02 -10.88
CA LEU A 13 14.75 0.93 -11.56
C LEU A 13 14.00 0.22 -12.70
N ARG A 14 12.67 0.39 -12.73
CA ARG A 14 11.78 -0.22 -13.72
C ARG A 14 10.84 0.82 -14.33
N PRO A 15 11.31 1.58 -15.34
CA PRO A 15 10.50 2.58 -16.01
C PRO A 15 9.37 1.92 -16.81
N ARG A 16 8.29 2.67 -17.05
CA ARG A 16 7.16 2.26 -17.88
C ARG A 16 6.94 3.32 -18.95
N GLU A 17 6.62 2.90 -20.16
CA GLU A 17 6.45 3.80 -21.31
C GLU A 17 5.34 4.85 -21.11
N LYS A 18 4.29 4.50 -20.34
CA LYS A 18 3.12 5.35 -20.10
C LYS A 18 2.65 5.29 -18.66
N LYS A 19 1.97 6.36 -18.21
CA LYS A 19 1.33 6.44 -16.89
C LYS A 19 -0.02 5.68 -16.89
N LEU A 20 0.03 4.37 -16.66
CA LEU A 20 -1.14 3.48 -16.71
C LEU A 20 -1.88 3.31 -15.37
N GLY A 21 -1.74 4.25 -14.44
CA GLY A 21 -2.34 4.19 -13.09
C GLY A 21 -1.44 3.58 -12.01
N LEU A 22 -1.95 3.58 -10.77
CA LEU A 22 -1.24 3.17 -9.56
C LEU A 22 -1.21 1.65 -9.41
N GLY A 23 -2.36 0.98 -9.59
CA GLY A 23 -2.45 -0.47 -9.48
C GLY A 23 -1.50 -1.18 -10.45
N THR A 24 -1.43 -0.71 -11.70
CA THR A 24 -0.51 -1.25 -12.71
C THR A 24 0.97 -1.03 -12.36
N ALA A 25 1.29 -0.01 -11.55
CA ALA A 25 2.64 0.22 -11.05
C ALA A 25 3.03 -0.87 -10.04
N TYR A 26 2.11 -1.21 -9.13
CA TYR A 26 2.33 -2.27 -8.15
C TYR A 26 2.46 -3.64 -8.81
N ILE A 27 1.63 -3.95 -9.81
CA ILE A 27 1.75 -5.18 -10.60
C ILE A 27 3.14 -5.27 -11.26
N HIS A 28 3.59 -4.17 -11.88
CA HIS A 28 4.88 -4.12 -12.54
C HIS A 28 6.06 -4.28 -11.55
N GLY A 29 5.97 -3.65 -10.37
CA GLY A 29 6.97 -3.80 -9.32
C GLY A 29 7.01 -5.22 -8.75
N MET A 30 5.84 -5.82 -8.49
CA MET A 30 5.74 -7.18 -7.94
C MET A 30 6.35 -8.24 -8.86
N LYS A 31 6.19 -8.12 -10.19
CA LYS A 31 6.82 -9.04 -11.16
C LYS A 31 8.35 -9.11 -11.04
N HIS A 32 8.96 -8.06 -10.51
CA HIS A 32 10.41 -7.98 -10.33
C HIS A 32 10.86 -8.24 -8.89
N ALA A 33 9.93 -8.40 -7.96
CA ALA A 33 10.25 -8.61 -6.56
C ALA A 33 10.55 -10.10 -6.28
N THR A 34 11.69 -10.35 -5.66
CA THR A 34 12.20 -11.70 -5.40
C THR A 34 11.95 -12.18 -3.97
N GLY A 35 11.74 -11.26 -3.02
CA GLY A 35 11.52 -11.61 -1.61
C GLY A 35 10.19 -12.32 -1.34
N ASN A 36 10.16 -13.13 -0.28
CA ASN A 36 8.95 -13.83 0.19
C ASN A 36 7.91 -12.86 0.79
N TYR A 37 8.36 -11.68 1.21
CA TYR A 37 7.53 -10.60 1.72
C TYR A 37 7.75 -9.34 0.91
N ILE A 38 6.65 -8.64 0.62
CA ILE A 38 6.64 -7.43 -0.18
C ILE A 38 6.14 -6.28 0.67
N ILE A 39 6.94 -5.20 0.74
CA ILE A 39 6.52 -3.95 1.36
C ILE A 39 6.18 -2.95 0.26
N ILE A 40 5.01 -2.34 0.38
CA ILE A 40 4.54 -1.26 -0.49
C ILE A 40 4.51 0.02 0.34
N MET A 41 5.17 1.06 -0.14
CA MET A 41 5.23 2.38 0.50
C MET A 41 5.38 3.52 -0.53
N ASP A 42 5.00 4.74 -0.14
CA ASP A 42 5.22 5.93 -0.98
C ASP A 42 6.70 6.36 -0.95
N ALA A 43 7.17 6.91 -2.07
CA ALA A 43 8.55 7.38 -2.22
C ALA A 43 8.81 8.78 -1.64
N ASP A 44 7.79 9.45 -1.09
CA ASP A 44 7.87 10.83 -0.60
C ASP A 44 8.15 10.95 0.91
N LEU A 45 8.66 9.87 1.52
CA LEU A 45 9.09 9.78 2.93
C LEU A 45 8.03 10.14 3.98
N SER A 46 6.79 10.44 3.58
CA SER A 46 5.66 10.58 4.52
C SER A 46 5.43 9.28 5.31
N HIS A 47 5.94 8.18 4.75
CA HIS A 47 6.10 6.88 5.35
C HIS A 47 7.57 6.66 5.66
N HIS A 48 8.01 7.00 6.87
CA HIS A 48 9.42 6.83 7.18
C HIS A 48 9.78 5.33 7.22
N PRO A 49 10.83 4.88 6.50
CA PRO A 49 11.28 3.47 6.50
C PRO A 49 11.62 2.89 7.88
N LYS A 50 11.68 3.72 8.93
CA LYS A 50 11.96 3.31 10.32
C LYS A 50 10.89 2.37 10.88
N PHE A 51 9.70 2.38 10.28
CA PHE A 51 8.61 1.48 10.68
C PHE A 51 8.73 0.09 10.06
N ILE A 52 9.58 -0.13 9.03
CA ILE A 52 9.72 -1.44 8.39
C ILE A 52 10.07 -2.55 9.39
N PRO A 53 11.02 -2.39 10.33
CA PRO A 53 11.29 -3.39 11.36
C PRO A 53 10.07 -3.75 12.21
N GLU A 54 9.23 -2.79 12.57
CA GLU A 54 7.99 -3.02 13.33
C GLU A 54 6.96 -3.84 12.55
N PHE A 55 6.85 -3.61 11.24
CA PHE A 55 5.99 -4.42 10.38
C PHE A 55 6.48 -5.86 10.29
N ILE A 56 7.79 -6.07 10.17
CA ILE A 56 8.41 -7.40 10.15
C ILE A 56 8.21 -8.10 11.50
N ARG A 57 8.43 -7.39 12.60
CA ARG A 57 8.19 -7.90 13.96
C ARG A 57 6.73 -8.34 14.11
N LYS A 58 5.79 -7.47 13.73
CA LYS A 58 4.36 -7.78 13.82
C LYS A 58 3.97 -8.97 12.97
N GLN A 59 4.50 -9.06 11.75
CA GLN A 59 4.28 -10.20 10.86
C GLN A 59 4.72 -11.50 11.54
N LYS A 60 5.92 -11.51 12.15
CA LYS A 60 6.46 -12.69 12.84
C LYS A 60 5.65 -13.05 14.09
N GLU A 61 5.25 -12.06 14.89
CA GLU A 61 4.50 -12.26 16.15
C GLU A 61 3.18 -13.00 15.94
N GLY A 62 2.40 -12.62 14.94
CA GLY A 62 1.09 -13.22 14.68
C GLY A 62 1.04 -14.11 13.44
N ASN A 63 2.19 -14.36 12.81
CA ASN A 63 2.30 -15.03 11.51
C ASN A 63 1.34 -14.45 10.45
N PHE A 64 1.08 -13.14 10.49
CA PHE A 64 0.05 -12.52 9.67
C PHE A 64 0.37 -12.61 8.17
N ASP A 65 -0.67 -12.72 7.35
CA ASP A 65 -0.59 -12.69 5.88
C ASP A 65 -0.32 -11.28 5.36
N ILE A 66 -0.89 -10.29 6.07
CA ILE A 66 -0.79 -8.87 5.77
C ILE A 66 -0.54 -8.11 7.08
N VAL A 67 0.36 -7.13 7.05
CA VAL A 67 0.50 -6.14 8.11
C VAL A 67 0.23 -4.76 7.54
N SER A 68 -0.74 -4.06 8.11
CA SER A 68 -1.12 -2.71 7.69
C SER A 68 -0.72 -1.69 8.73
N GLY A 69 -0.19 -0.55 8.27
CA GLY A 69 -0.10 0.65 9.09
C GLY A 69 -1.49 1.16 9.42
N THR A 70 -1.72 1.53 10.68
CA THR A 70 -2.95 2.18 11.13
C THR A 70 -2.62 3.45 11.90
N ARG A 71 -3.45 4.47 11.72
CA ARG A 71 -3.42 5.72 12.51
C ARG A 71 -4.35 5.65 13.72
N TYR A 72 -5.20 4.63 13.80
CA TYR A 72 -6.34 4.60 14.72
C TYR A 72 -6.13 3.71 15.96
N LYS A 73 -4.96 3.06 16.07
CA LYS A 73 -4.62 2.17 17.18
C LYS A 73 -3.54 2.84 18.04
N GLY A 74 -3.77 2.98 19.35
CA GLY A 74 -2.85 3.63 20.31
C GLY A 74 -2.87 5.16 20.29
N ASN A 75 -1.85 5.81 20.91
CA ASN A 75 -1.66 7.27 20.99
C ASN A 75 -1.32 7.94 19.63
N GLY A 76 -1.66 7.31 18.51
CA GLY A 76 -1.53 7.89 17.17
C GLY A 76 -2.60 8.96 16.99
N GLY A 77 -2.28 10.20 17.38
CA GLY A 77 -3.17 11.33 17.18
C GLY A 77 -3.53 11.50 15.70
N VAL A 78 -4.82 11.68 15.41
CA VAL A 78 -5.30 12.11 14.11
C VAL A 78 -5.03 13.61 13.99
N TYR A 79 -3.80 13.98 13.61
CA TYR A 79 -3.54 15.33 13.12
C TYR A 79 -3.91 15.36 11.63
N GLY A 80 -4.86 16.24 11.27
CA GLY A 80 -5.29 16.47 9.90
C GLY A 80 -6.28 15.44 9.36
N TRP A 81 -7.55 15.84 9.28
CA TRP A 81 -8.63 15.16 8.55
C TRP A 81 -8.42 15.20 7.02
N ASP A 82 -7.19 14.97 6.54
CA ASP A 82 -6.96 14.81 5.12
C ASP A 82 -7.31 13.34 4.78
N LEU A 83 -8.35 13.16 3.95
CA LEU A 83 -8.84 11.86 3.45
C LEU A 83 -7.76 11.07 2.67
N LYS A 84 -6.55 11.62 2.56
CA LYS A 84 -5.32 11.05 2.02
C LYS A 84 -4.80 9.94 2.92
N ARG A 85 -5.43 8.77 2.82
CA ARG A 85 -4.95 7.49 3.34
C ARG A 85 -3.66 7.08 2.61
N LYS A 86 -2.54 7.60 3.06
CA LYS A 86 -1.23 7.08 2.73
C LYS A 86 -1.00 5.83 3.58
N ILE A 87 -0.80 4.64 3.01
CA ILE A 87 -0.68 3.42 3.80
C ILE A 87 0.59 2.64 3.42
N ILE A 88 1.41 2.31 4.42
CA ILE A 88 2.47 1.28 4.29
C ILE A 88 1.83 -0.06 4.58
N ARG A 89 2.13 -1.05 3.74
CA ARG A 89 1.73 -2.43 4.01
C ARG A 89 2.83 -3.42 3.67
N LEU A 90 2.90 -4.45 4.50
CA LEU A 90 3.69 -5.65 4.27
C LEU A 90 2.73 -6.78 3.92
N TYR A 91 3.06 -7.53 2.87
CA TYR A 91 2.29 -8.69 2.41
C TYR A 91 3.22 -9.90 2.28
N ARG A 92 2.68 -11.11 2.49
CA ARG A 92 3.26 -12.31 1.87
C ARG A 92 3.15 -12.20 0.35
N LYS A 93 4.18 -12.64 -0.37
CA LYS A 93 4.22 -12.55 -1.84
C LYS A 93 3.05 -13.26 -2.51
N GLU A 94 2.75 -14.49 -2.10
CA GLU A 94 1.64 -15.27 -2.69
C GLU A 94 0.27 -14.61 -2.43
N VAL A 95 0.09 -14.02 -1.25
CA VAL A 95 -1.14 -13.33 -0.86
C VAL A 95 -1.33 -12.06 -1.69
N LEU A 96 -0.27 -11.25 -1.83
CA LEU A 96 -0.29 -10.06 -2.68
C LEU A 96 -0.64 -10.40 -4.13
N GLN A 97 -0.06 -11.48 -4.66
CA GLN A 97 -0.33 -11.94 -6.02
C GLN A 97 -1.81 -12.33 -6.20
N LYS A 98 -2.35 -13.18 -5.32
CA LYS A 98 -3.77 -13.61 -5.36
C LYS A 98 -4.74 -12.43 -5.26
N LEU A 99 -4.44 -11.46 -4.41
CA LEU A 99 -5.27 -10.27 -4.25
C LEU A 99 -5.23 -9.39 -5.50
N ILE A 100 -4.06 -9.22 -6.10
CA ILE A 100 -3.89 -8.46 -7.34
C ILE A 100 -4.64 -9.10 -8.51
N GLU A 101 -4.60 -10.43 -8.66
CA GLU A 101 -5.32 -11.14 -9.71
C GLU A 101 -6.84 -10.96 -9.61
N LYS A 102 -7.34 -10.81 -8.39
CA LYS A 102 -8.75 -10.56 -8.12
C LYS A 102 -9.13 -9.08 -8.23
N CYS A 103 -8.20 -8.14 -8.01
CA CYS A 103 -8.46 -6.71 -8.02
C CYS A 103 -8.88 -6.15 -9.39
N VAL A 104 -9.95 -5.36 -9.40
CA VAL A 104 -10.46 -4.69 -10.61
C VAL A 104 -10.02 -3.21 -10.65
N SER A 105 -9.83 -2.57 -9.49
CA SER A 105 -9.50 -1.15 -9.42
C SER A 105 -8.07 -0.84 -9.87
N LYS A 106 -7.91 0.22 -10.66
CA LYS A 106 -6.60 0.69 -11.17
C LYS A 106 -6.10 1.98 -10.50
N GLY A 107 -6.97 2.66 -9.73
CA GLY A 107 -6.71 3.95 -9.08
C GLY A 107 -6.50 3.85 -7.56
N TYR A 108 -6.76 4.94 -6.84
CA TYR A 108 -6.56 5.04 -5.39
C TYR A 108 -7.36 4.01 -4.57
N VAL A 109 -8.53 3.61 -5.10
CA VAL A 109 -9.41 2.58 -4.55
C VAL A 109 -8.72 1.22 -4.41
N PHE A 110 -7.69 0.96 -5.23
CA PHE A 110 -6.93 -0.29 -5.22
C PHE A 110 -6.47 -0.68 -3.82
N GLN A 111 -5.88 0.25 -3.05
CA GLN A 111 -5.39 -0.07 -1.71
C GLN A 111 -6.53 -0.48 -0.75
N MET A 112 -7.72 0.09 -0.88
CA MET A 112 -8.84 -0.31 -0.03
C MET A 112 -9.39 -1.67 -0.46
N GLU A 113 -9.59 -1.87 -1.76
CA GLU A 113 -10.08 -3.13 -2.34
C GLU A 113 -9.21 -4.32 -1.91
N MET A 114 -7.88 -4.16 -1.87
CA MET A 114 -6.94 -5.18 -1.40
C MET A 114 -7.26 -5.68 0.02
N ILE A 115 -7.68 -4.80 0.93
CA ILE A 115 -8.00 -5.19 2.32
C ILE A 115 -9.37 -5.84 2.42
N VAL A 116 -10.36 -5.35 1.67
CA VAL A 116 -11.68 -5.98 1.63
C VAL A 116 -11.57 -7.39 1.07
N ARG A 117 -10.89 -7.56 -0.07
CA ARG A 117 -10.64 -8.87 -0.67
C ARG A 117 -9.84 -9.78 0.26
N ALA A 118 -8.87 -9.22 0.99
CA ALA A 118 -8.13 -10.01 1.98
C ALA A 118 -9.03 -10.58 3.06
N ARG A 119 -9.97 -9.77 3.58
CA ARG A 119 -10.95 -10.22 4.57
C ARG A 119 -11.94 -11.24 3.99
N GLN A 120 -12.44 -11.04 2.77
CA GLN A 120 -13.30 -11.99 2.08
C GLN A 120 -12.64 -13.36 1.90
N LEU A 121 -11.32 -13.37 1.66
CA LEU A 121 -10.53 -14.59 1.49
C LEU A 121 -10.01 -15.15 2.83
N ASN A 122 -10.49 -14.63 3.96
CA ASN A 122 -10.09 -15.03 5.32
C ASN A 122 -8.59 -14.92 5.62
N TYR A 123 -7.88 -13.99 4.95
CA TYR A 123 -6.49 -13.71 5.29
C TYR A 123 -6.36 -12.95 6.61
N THR A 124 -5.30 -13.25 7.34
CA THR A 124 -5.00 -12.63 8.62
C THR A 124 -4.33 -11.27 8.45
N ILE A 125 -4.82 -10.26 9.18
CA ILE A 125 -4.34 -8.87 9.06
C ILE A 125 -3.88 -8.37 10.42
N GLY A 126 -2.57 -8.13 10.55
CA GLY A 126 -1.96 -7.44 11.68
C GLY A 126 -1.95 -5.93 11.47
N GLU A 127 -1.94 -5.17 12.55
CA GLU A 127 -1.87 -3.71 12.50
C GLU A 127 -0.70 -3.17 13.33
N VAL A 128 0.02 -2.21 12.74
CA VAL A 128 1.10 -1.46 13.40
C VAL A 128 0.67 0.00 13.51
N PRO A 129 0.67 0.59 14.72
CA PRO A 129 0.39 2.01 14.89
C PRO A 129 1.51 2.84 14.28
N ILE A 130 1.16 3.80 13.41
CA ILE A 130 2.14 4.67 12.75
C ILE A 130 1.77 6.14 12.94
N SER A 131 2.78 6.95 13.30
CA SER A 131 2.68 8.40 13.31
C SER A 131 2.99 8.95 11.91
N PHE A 132 2.06 9.68 11.30
CA PHE A 132 2.34 10.41 10.07
C PHE A 132 3.00 11.74 10.38
N VAL A 133 4.02 12.07 9.61
CA VAL A 133 4.52 13.44 9.51
C VAL A 133 3.82 14.03 8.28
N ASP A 134 3.21 15.20 8.45
CA ASP A 134 2.60 15.91 7.33
C ASP A 134 3.63 16.19 6.23
N ARG A 135 3.18 16.19 4.97
CA ARG A 135 4.06 16.49 3.84
C ARG A 135 4.62 17.90 4.01
N VAL A 136 5.93 18.06 3.93
CA VAL A 136 6.58 19.39 3.85
C VAL A 136 6.46 19.97 2.43
N TYR A 137 6.32 19.11 1.40
CA TYR A 137 6.23 19.53 -0.01
C TYR A 137 5.23 18.69 -0.83
N GLY A 138 4.49 19.36 -1.72
CA GLY A 138 3.69 18.76 -2.80
C GLY A 138 2.18 19.03 -2.72
N GLU A 139 1.58 19.43 -3.85
CA GLU A 139 0.13 19.62 -3.98
C GLU A 139 -0.63 18.29 -4.14
N SER A 140 -1.89 18.29 -3.72
CA SER A 140 -2.80 17.15 -3.83
C SER A 140 -3.03 16.78 -5.29
N LYS A 141 -2.84 15.50 -5.65
CA LYS A 141 -3.21 14.97 -6.98
C LYS A 141 -4.63 14.40 -7.02
N LEU A 142 -5.38 14.48 -5.91
CA LEU A 142 -6.76 14.00 -5.81
C LEU A 142 -7.74 15.07 -6.29
N GLY A 143 -8.34 14.85 -7.45
CA GLY A 143 -9.46 15.64 -7.99
C GLY A 143 -10.81 14.97 -7.75
N GLY A 144 -11.92 15.72 -7.92
CA GLY A 144 -13.29 15.22 -7.67
C GLY A 144 -13.67 13.95 -8.44
N ASN A 145 -13.09 13.72 -9.62
CA ASN A 145 -13.29 12.49 -10.40
C ASN A 145 -12.74 11.24 -9.70
N GLU A 146 -11.72 11.36 -8.85
CA GLU A 146 -11.22 10.23 -8.05
C GLU A 146 -12.19 9.87 -6.91
N ILE A 147 -12.90 10.85 -6.35
CA ILE A 147 -13.92 10.62 -5.30
C ILE A 147 -15.12 9.86 -5.88
N VAL A 148 -15.59 10.24 -7.07
CA VAL A 148 -16.67 9.50 -7.75
C VAL A 148 -16.23 8.08 -8.09
N SER A 149 -14.98 7.91 -8.56
CA SER A 149 -14.41 6.58 -8.81
C SER A 149 -14.32 5.74 -7.53
N PHE A 150 -14.05 6.37 -6.38
CA PHE A 150 -14.05 5.74 -5.07
C PHE A 150 -15.44 5.24 -4.65
N LEU A 151 -16.48 6.08 -4.79
CA LEU A 151 -17.85 5.69 -4.47
C LEU A 151 -18.36 4.57 -5.39
N LYS A 152 -18.11 4.66 -6.70
CA LYS A 152 -18.45 3.58 -7.64
C LYS A 152 -17.71 2.28 -7.29
N GLY A 153 -16.42 2.38 -6.98
CA GLY A 153 -15.62 1.23 -6.55
C GLY A 153 -16.17 0.56 -5.29
N LEU A 154 -16.62 1.34 -4.30
CA LEU A 154 -17.30 0.82 -3.11
C LEU A 154 -18.58 0.06 -3.49
N LEU A 155 -19.46 0.66 -4.30
CA LEU A 155 -20.71 0.02 -4.71
C LEU A 155 -20.47 -1.29 -5.46
N THR A 156 -19.52 -1.32 -6.40
CA THR A 156 -19.14 -2.56 -7.10
C THR A 156 -18.61 -3.61 -6.14
N LEU A 157 -17.80 -3.20 -5.16
CA LEU A 157 -17.26 -4.11 -4.16
C LEU A 157 -18.38 -4.72 -3.31
N PHE A 158 -19.32 -3.90 -2.83
CA PHE A 158 -20.50 -4.38 -2.10
C PHE A 158 -21.37 -5.34 -2.93
N ALA A 159 -21.51 -5.09 -4.23
CA ALA A 159 -22.29 -5.96 -5.12
C ALA A 159 -21.57 -7.26 -5.53
N THR A 160 -20.24 -7.35 -5.34
CA THR A 160 -19.41 -8.51 -5.71
C THR A 160 -18.80 -9.23 -4.51
N THR A 161 -19.12 -8.75 -3.30
CA THR A 161 -18.89 -9.42 -2.01
C THR A 161 -20.05 -10.34 -1.71
#